data_AF-A0A2C6KNI1-F1
#
_entry.id   AF-A0A2C6KNI1-F1
#
_cell.length_a   1.000
_cell.length_b   1.000
_cell.length_c   1.000
_cell.angle_alpha   90.00
_cell.angle_beta   90.00
_cell.angle_gamma   90.00
#
_symmetry.space_group_name_H-M   'P 1'
#
loop_
_entity.id
_entity.type
_entity.pdbx_description
1 polymer ?
#
loop_
_entity_poly.entity_id
_entity_poly.type
_entity_poly.pdbx_seq_one_letter_code
_entity_poly.pdbx_strand_id
1 'polypeptide(L)' 'MAHFIPAKINITAEELAQLLIREVVRLHGVPRAIVSDRDPKFTSD' A
#
# COMPACT_ATOMS: atom_id res chain seq x y z
N MET A 1 -3.24 17.51 -5.02
CA MET A 1 -3.66 16.42 -5.92
C MET A 1 -3.37 15.12 -5.21
N ALA A 2 -4.33 14.20 -5.12
CA ALA A 2 -4.18 12.92 -4.44
C ALA A 2 -4.60 11.80 -5.39
N HIS A 3 -3.89 10.68 -5.36
CA HIS A 3 -4.21 9.49 -6.13
C HIS A 3 -4.79 8.45 -5.17
N PHE A 4 -6.03 8.05 -5.41
CA PHE A 4 -6.67 6.99 -4.65
C PHE A 4 -6.67 5.71 -5.48
N ILE A 5 -6.28 4.61 -4.83
CA ILE A 5 -6.26 3.29 -5.44
C ILE A 5 -7.42 2.52 -4.80
N PRO A 6 -8.36 1.97 -5.58
CA PRO A 6 -9.43 1.16 -5.03
C PRO A 6 -8.87 -0.12 -4.41
N ALA A 7 -9.35 -0.47 -3.22
CA ALA A 7 -8.99 -1.68 -2.49
C ALA A 7 -10.25 -2.38 -1.95
N LYS A 8 -10.16 -3.69 -1.71
CA LYS A 8 -11.24 -4.45 -1.06
C LYS A 8 -11.30 -4.06 0.43
N ILE A 9 -12.49 -4.07 1.02
CA ILE A 9 -12.66 -3.82 2.47
C ILE A 9 -11.88 -4.86 3.31
N ASN A 10 -11.92 -6.12 2.90
CA ASN A 10 -11.25 -7.23 3.58
C ASN A 10 -9.91 -7.60 2.92
N ILE A 11 -9.20 -6.61 2.36
CA ILE A 11 -7.89 -6.84 1.73
C ILE A 11 -6.89 -7.38 2.76
N THR A 12 -6.11 -8.39 2.40
CA THR A 12 -5.03 -8.90 3.26
C THR A 12 -3.79 -8.01 3.19
N ALA A 13 -2.87 -8.14 4.14
CA ALA A 13 -1.58 -7.44 4.09
C ALA A 13 -0.78 -7.78 2.83
N GLU A 14 -0.79 -9.05 2.41
CA GLU A 14 -0.14 -9.50 1.18
C GLU A 14 -0.77 -8.89 -0.08
N GLU A 15 -2.10 -8.92 -0.19
CA GLU A 15 -2.82 -8.30 -1.31
C GLU A 15 -2.54 -6.78 -1.37
N LEU A 16 -2.48 -6.12 -0.20
CA LEU A 16 -2.16 -4.69 -0.10
C LEU A 16 -0.72 -4.39 -0.55
N ALA A 17 0.25 -5.24 -0.18
CA ALA A 17 1.63 -5.10 -0.63
C ALA A 17 1.75 -5.23 -2.15
N GLN A 18 1.06 -6.21 -2.74
CA GLN A 18 1.01 -6.36 -4.20
C GLN A 18 0.37 -5.14 -4.89
N LEU A 19 -0.69 -4.58 -4.31
CA LEU A 19 -1.34 -3.38 -4.81
C LEU A 19 -0.42 -2.16 -4.77
N LEU A 20 0.30 -1.95 -3.67
CA LEU A 20 1.30 -0.89 -3.53
C LEU A 20 2.42 -1.02 -4.56
N ILE A 21 2.92 -2.24 -4.79
CA ILE A 21 3.96 -2.47 -5.81
C ILE A 21 3.44 -2.11 -7.20
N ARG A 22 2.24 -2.60 -7.54
CA ARG A 22 1.68 -2.44 -8.88
C ARG A 22 1.32 -0.99 -9.22
N GLU A 23 0.77 -0.25 -8.26
CA GLU A 23 0.20 1.07 -8.51
C GLU A 23 1.13 2.21 -8.09
N VAL A 24 1.94 2.03 -7.04
CA VAL A 24 2.85 3.08 -6.54
C VAL A 24 4.28 2.81 -6.99
N VAL A 25 4.85 1.66 -6.65
CA VAL A 25 6.28 1.39 -6.91
C VAL A 25 6.58 1.32 -8.40
N ARG A 26 5.70 0.71 -9.20
CA ARG A 26 5.85 0.65 -10.67
C ARG A 26 5.93 2.03 -11.31
N LEU A 27 5.18 3.01 -10.79
CA LEU A 27 5.09 4.36 -11.37
C LEU A 27 6.12 5.33 -10.79
N HIS A 28 6.53 5.14 -9.54
CA HIS A 28 7.32 6.14 -8.78
C HIS A 28 8.60 5.58 -8.18
N GLY A 29 8.87 4.29 -8.31
CA GLY A 29 9.95 3.60 -7.61
C GLY A 29 9.63 3.30 -6.15
N VAL A 30 10.59 2.69 -5.44
CA VAL A 30 10.41 2.33 -4.04
C VAL A 30 10.40 3.60 -3.18
N PRO A 31 9.34 3.84 -2.38
CA PRO A 31 9.28 5.01 -1.53
C PRO A 31 10.33 4.93 -0.42
N ARG A 32 10.99 6.07 -0.12
CA ARG A 32 11.94 6.17 1.00
C ARG A 32 11.27 6.03 2.37
N ALA A 33 10.00 6.42 2.47
CA ALA A 33 9.20 6.33 3.70
C ALA A 33 7.72 6.18 3.34
N ILE A 34 6.98 5.47 4.20
CA ILE A 34 5.53 5.32 4.12
C ILE A 34 4.94 5.88 5.41
N VAL A 35 4.00 6.82 5.29
CA VAL A 35 3.21 7.30 6.43
C VAL A 35 1.90 6.52 6.44
N SER A 36 1.76 5.62 7.42
CA SER A 36 0.57 4.80 7.64
C SER A 36 -0.17 5.28 8.90
N ASP A 37 -1.48 5.04 8.93
CA ASP A 37 -2.34 5.16 10.10
C ASP A 37 -2.10 4.08 11.18
N ARG A 38 -1.08 3.21 10.97
CA ARG A 38 -0.72 2.08 11.82
C ARG A 38 -1.74 0.95 11.79
N ASP A 39 -2.49 0.82 10.69
CA ASP A 39 -3.28 -0.38 10.45
C ASP A 39 -2.37 -1.63 10.51
N PRO A 40 -2.79 -2.74 11.16
CA PRO A 40 -1.99 -3.96 11.28
C PRO A 40 -1.46 -4.52 9.96
N LYS A 41 -2.12 -4.20 8.83
CA LYS A 41 -1.65 -4.60 7.49
C LYS A 41 -0.31 -3.95 7.10
N PHE A 42 0.07 -2.84 7.74
CA PHE A 42 1.35 -2.16 7.55
C PHE A 42 2.38 -2.48 8.65
N THR A 43 1.98 -3.25 9.67
CA THR A 43 2.83 -3.63 10.80
C THR A 43 2.87 -5.14 10.99
N SER A 44 2.56 -5.92 9.96
CA SER A 44 2.64 -7.38 10.02
C SER A 44 4.06 -7.81 10.40
N ASP A 45 4.17 -8.80 11.27
CA ASP A 45 5.43 -9.43 11.68
C ASP A 45 6.15 -10.11 10.50
#